data_AF-A0A345T004-F1
#
_entry.id   AF-A0A345T004-F1
#
_cell.length_a   1.000
_cell.length_b   1.000
_cell.length_c   1.000
_cell.angle_alpha   90.00
_cell.angle_beta   90.00
_cell.angle_gamma   90.00
#
_symmetry.space_group_name_H-M   'P 1'
#
loop_
_entity.id
_entity.type
_entity.pdbx_description
1 polymer ?
#
loop_
_entity_poly.entity_id
_entity_poly.type
_entity_poly.pdbx_seq_one_letter_code
_entity_poly.pdbx_strand_id
1 'polypeptide(L)'
;MDGERGGRGRRDRDPRDEGRSRLQRELRELRELRELRIREGLSYAGQGAAARVGEREERRRIRLDQPRSGRRVWVRLPAYDPEAFGRLSEQIARFLGTGRFIVWMTVVVIVWIGWNTLAPGSLRFDNYPFIFLTLALSLQASYAAPLILLAQNRQDDRDRVNMEQDRARSERNIADTEFLTREVAALRQGLGEVATRDFIRSELQVLLKELEEHRRGPAGRVEDVPDQR
;
A
#
# COMPACT_ATOMS: atom_id res chain seq x y z
N MET A 1 -31.34 87.63 -42.89
CA MET A 1 -30.62 87.80 -41.62
C MET A 1 -31.66 87.66 -40.53
N ASP A 2 -31.73 86.66 -39.65
CA ASP A 2 -30.90 85.50 -39.32
C ASP A 2 -31.88 84.49 -38.64
N GLY A 3 -31.67 83.18 -38.73
CA GLY A 3 -31.17 82.38 -37.61
C GLY A 3 -32.19 82.33 -36.45
N GLU A 4 -32.73 81.20 -35.98
CA GLU A 4 -32.12 79.91 -35.72
C GLU A 4 -33.21 78.85 -35.45
N ARG A 5 -32.98 77.67 -36.03
CA ARG A 5 -33.05 76.33 -35.44
C ARG A 5 -33.72 76.18 -34.07
N GLY A 6 -34.68 75.26 -33.99
CA GLY A 6 -35.09 74.74 -32.68
C GLY A 6 -36.24 73.75 -32.68
N GLY A 7 -36.22 72.73 -33.53
CA GLY A 7 -37.15 71.61 -33.41
C GLY A 7 -37.00 70.91 -32.05
N ARG A 8 -38.11 70.72 -31.34
CA ARG A 8 -38.20 69.70 -30.28
C ARG A 8 -39.59 69.08 -30.31
N GLY A 9 -39.59 67.82 -30.72
CA GLY A 9 -40.75 67.06 -31.14
C GLY A 9 -41.78 66.85 -30.05
N ARG A 10 -43.04 66.83 -30.51
CA ARG A 10 -44.12 66.10 -29.86
C ARG A 10 -43.68 64.64 -29.77
N ARG A 11 -43.23 64.21 -28.59
CA ARG A 11 -43.05 62.79 -28.29
C ARG A 11 -44.43 62.20 -28.07
N ASP A 12 -44.87 61.43 -29.06
CA ASP A 12 -45.87 60.38 -28.87
C ASP A 12 -45.49 59.58 -27.61
N ARG A 13 -46.39 59.59 -26.63
CA ARG A 13 -46.23 58.80 -25.42
C ARG A 13 -46.58 57.36 -25.80
N ASP A 14 -45.57 56.56 -26.09
CA ASP A 14 -45.71 55.14 -26.45
C ASP A 14 -46.33 54.37 -25.25
N PRO A 15 -47.49 53.69 -25.39
CA PRO A 15 -48.10 52.90 -24.32
C PRO A 15 -47.20 51.76 -23.80
N ARG A 16 -46.07 51.46 -24.48
CA ARG A 16 -45.06 50.50 -24.02
C ARG A 16 -44.17 51.03 -22.88
N ASP A 17 -44.10 52.34 -22.63
CA ASP A 17 -43.28 52.92 -21.55
C ASP A 17 -43.98 52.88 -20.17
N GLU A 18 -45.31 52.84 -20.13
CA GLU A 18 -46.06 52.68 -18.88
C GLU A 18 -45.92 51.26 -18.31
N GLY A 19 -45.88 50.24 -19.18
CA GLY A 19 -45.60 48.87 -18.77
C GLY A 19 -44.20 48.71 -18.18
N ARG A 20 -43.20 49.38 -18.76
CA ARG A 20 -41.82 49.34 -18.27
C ARG A 20 -41.65 50.01 -16.92
N SER A 21 -42.38 51.10 -16.66
CA SER A 21 -42.33 51.79 -15.36
C SER A 21 -43.04 51.03 -14.24
N ARG A 22 -44.09 50.25 -14.55
CA ARG A 22 -44.69 49.30 -13.59
C ARG A 22 -43.75 48.13 -13.27
N LEU A 23 -43.19 47.51 -14.30
CA LEU A 23 -42.21 46.44 -14.13
C LEU A 23 -40.96 46.91 -13.39
N GLN A 24 -40.52 48.14 -13.59
CA GLN A 24 -39.39 48.71 -12.85
C GLN A 24 -39.70 48.94 -11.36
N ARG A 25 -40.97 49.18 -10.98
CA ARG A 25 -41.36 49.27 -9.57
C ARG A 25 -41.44 47.89 -8.94
N GLU A 26 -42.08 46.94 -9.62
CA GLU A 26 -42.13 45.55 -9.16
C GLU A 26 -40.74 44.92 -9.04
N LEU A 27 -39.82 45.20 -9.97
CA LEU A 27 -38.44 44.72 -9.88
C LEU A 27 -37.65 45.32 -8.71
N ARG A 28 -38.00 46.54 -8.26
CA ARG A 28 -37.41 47.14 -7.06
C ARG A 28 -37.98 46.50 -5.80
N GLU A 29 -39.30 46.33 -5.72
CA GLU A 29 -39.95 45.65 -4.60
C GLU A 29 -39.50 44.19 -4.48
N LEU A 30 -39.35 43.48 -5.60
CA LEU A 30 -38.83 42.11 -5.61
C LEU A 30 -37.35 42.02 -5.24
N ARG A 31 -36.55 43.05 -5.52
CA ARG A 31 -35.17 43.14 -5.03
C ARG A 31 -35.12 43.36 -3.53
N GLU A 32 -35.93 44.27 -3.00
CA GLU A 32 -36.00 44.51 -1.56
C GLU A 32 -36.52 43.29 -0.80
N LEU A 33 -37.56 42.61 -1.30
CA LEU A 33 -38.06 41.36 -0.73
C LEU A 33 -37.06 40.21 -0.81
N ARG A 34 -36.25 40.17 -1.88
CA ARG A 34 -35.15 39.20 -1.99
C ARG A 34 -34.02 39.51 -1.01
N GLU A 35 -33.71 40.78 -0.78
CA GLU A 35 -32.70 41.18 0.20
C GLU A 35 -33.13 40.89 1.63
N LEU A 36 -34.41 41.12 1.97
CA LEU A 36 -34.98 40.75 3.28
C LEU A 36 -34.94 39.22 3.49
N ARG A 37 -35.34 38.45 2.47
CA ARG A 37 -35.28 36.97 2.52
C ARG A 37 -33.85 36.43 2.53
N ILE A 38 -32.88 37.09 1.90
CA ILE A 38 -31.46 36.72 1.98
C ILE A 38 -30.92 37.00 3.38
N ARG A 39 -31.27 38.13 3.98
CA ARG A 39 -30.83 38.48 5.35
C ARG A 39 -31.38 37.53 6.41
N GLU A 40 -32.64 37.13 6.27
CA GLU A 40 -33.26 36.10 7.12
C GLU A 40 -32.70 34.69 6.80
N GLY A 41 -32.58 34.34 5.52
CA GLY A 41 -32.07 33.04 5.06
C GLY A 41 -30.63 32.78 5.45
N LEU A 42 -29.77 33.81 5.54
CA LEU A 42 -28.39 33.69 6.00
C LEU A 42 -28.30 33.37 7.51
N SER A 43 -29.25 33.82 8.33
CA SER A 43 -29.31 33.51 9.76
C SER A 43 -29.66 32.04 10.01
N TYR A 44 -30.55 31.45 9.18
CA TYR A 44 -30.89 30.03 9.25
C TYR A 44 -29.90 29.11 8.50
N ALA A 45 -29.28 29.60 7.41
CA ALA A 45 -28.34 28.81 6.61
C ALA A 45 -26.98 28.59 7.32
N GLY A 46 -26.56 29.49 8.20
CA GLY A 46 -25.30 29.36 8.96
C GLY A 46 -25.25 28.13 9.88
N GLN A 47 -26.37 27.78 10.52
CA GLN A 47 -26.44 26.64 11.44
C GLN A 47 -26.54 25.29 10.70
N GLY A 48 -27.24 25.23 9.55
CA GLY A 48 -27.36 24.01 8.74
C GLY A 48 -26.15 23.73 7.83
N ALA A 49 -25.43 24.76 7.39
CA ALA A 49 -24.25 24.62 6.54
C ALA A 49 -23.04 24.08 7.33
N ALA A 50 -22.81 24.53 8.57
CA ALA A 50 -21.71 24.05 9.40
C ALA A 50 -21.82 22.54 9.70
N ALA A 51 -23.02 22.05 10.02
CA ALA A 51 -23.27 20.62 10.27
C ALA A 51 -23.06 19.76 9.01
N ARG A 52 -23.50 20.25 7.84
CA ARG A 52 -23.34 19.53 6.56
C ARG A 52 -21.93 19.59 5.97
N VAL A 53 -21.12 20.58 6.33
CA VAL A 53 -19.70 20.66 5.94
C VAL A 53 -18.89 19.65 6.75
N GLY A 54 -19.15 19.50 8.05
CA GLY A 54 -18.52 18.47 8.89
C GLY A 54 -18.78 17.05 8.39
N GLU A 55 -20.04 16.71 8.08
CA GLU A 55 -20.39 15.38 7.54
C GLU A 55 -19.85 15.15 6.11
N ARG A 56 -19.74 16.20 5.28
CA ARG A 56 -19.16 16.09 3.93
C ARG A 56 -17.65 15.93 3.97
N GLU A 57 -16.94 16.57 4.89
CA GLU A 57 -15.51 16.35 5.08
C GLU A 57 -15.21 14.96 5.63
N GLU A 58 -16.05 14.44 6.53
CA GLU A 58 -15.90 13.09 7.08
C GLU A 58 -16.21 12.00 6.03
N ARG A 59 -17.25 12.18 5.20
CA ARG A 59 -17.53 11.31 4.04
C ARG A 59 -16.56 11.47 2.87
N ARG A 60 -15.80 12.58 2.78
CA ARG A 60 -14.78 12.79 1.74
C ARG A 60 -13.40 12.26 2.15
N ARG A 61 -13.24 11.78 3.39
CA ARG A 61 -12.19 10.82 3.75
C ARG A 61 -12.59 9.41 3.32
N ILE A 62 -13.08 9.28 2.08
CA ILE A 62 -13.00 8.02 1.34
C ILE A 62 -11.51 7.73 1.24
N ARG A 63 -11.07 6.69 1.94
CA ARG A 63 -9.69 6.19 1.89
C ARG A 63 -9.24 6.10 0.44
N LEU A 64 -8.38 7.03 0.03
CA LEU A 64 -7.70 7.01 -1.27
C LEU A 64 -6.64 5.89 -1.37
N ASP A 65 -6.54 5.07 -0.33
CA ASP A 65 -5.50 4.06 -0.15
C ASP A 65 -5.91 2.66 -0.68
N GLN A 66 -7.10 2.55 -1.29
CA GLN A 66 -7.50 1.32 -1.98
C GLN A 66 -7.42 1.54 -3.49
N PRO A 67 -6.56 0.81 -4.21
CA PRO A 67 -6.51 0.91 -5.65
C PRO A 67 -7.87 0.47 -6.22
N ARG A 68 -8.49 1.32 -7.05
CA ARG A 68 -9.69 0.97 -7.81
C ARG A 68 -9.35 -0.17 -8.78
N SER A 69 -9.53 -1.42 -8.37
CA SER A 69 -9.63 -2.57 -9.27
C SER A 69 -11.03 -2.59 -9.92
N GLY A 70 -11.31 -1.55 -10.70
CA GLY A 70 -12.59 -1.33 -11.37
C GLY A 70 -12.44 -1.29 -12.88
N ARG A 71 -11.69 -2.23 -13.47
CA ARG A 71 -11.71 -2.43 -14.93
C ARG A 71 -13.07 -3.06 -15.26
N ARG A 72 -14.06 -2.24 -15.63
CA ARG A 72 -15.31 -2.75 -16.22
C ARG A 72 -14.94 -3.41 -17.55
N VAL A 73 -14.63 -4.70 -17.51
CA VAL A 73 -14.49 -5.52 -18.71
C VAL A 73 -15.90 -5.79 -19.21
N TRP A 74 -16.30 -5.05 -20.25
CA TRP A 74 -17.59 -5.20 -20.95
C TRP A 74 -17.67 -6.47 -21.82
N VAL A 75 -16.67 -7.33 -21.73
CA VAL A 75 -16.58 -8.60 -22.47
C VAL A 75 -16.49 -9.70 -21.42
N ARG A 76 -17.49 -10.59 -21.37
CA ARG A 76 -17.36 -11.86 -20.64
C ARG A 76 -16.30 -12.68 -21.37
N LEU A 77 -15.01 -12.46 -21.07
CA LEU A 77 -14.01 -13.48 -21.33
C LEU A 77 -14.37 -14.67 -20.42
N PRO A 78 -14.27 -15.91 -20.91
CA PRO A 78 -14.39 -17.08 -20.04
C PRO A 78 -13.46 -16.87 -18.85
N ALA A 79 -14.00 -17.02 -17.63
CA ALA A 79 -13.24 -16.85 -16.40
C ALA A 79 -12.08 -17.84 -16.43
N TYR A 80 -10.90 -17.32 -16.75
CA TYR A 80 -9.66 -18.07 -16.72
C TYR A 80 -9.40 -18.45 -15.25
N ASP A 81 -9.54 -19.73 -14.93
CA ASP A 81 -9.38 -20.25 -13.57
C ASP A 81 -7.89 -20.23 -13.18
N PRO A 82 -7.48 -19.29 -12.30
CA PRO A 82 -6.09 -19.13 -11.92
C PRO A 82 -5.57 -20.31 -11.07
N GLU A 83 -6.45 -21.10 -10.48
CA GLU A 83 -6.12 -22.22 -9.60
C GLU A 83 -5.81 -23.49 -10.39
N ALA A 84 -6.51 -23.72 -11.51
CA ALA A 84 -6.20 -24.79 -12.45
C ALA A 84 -4.83 -24.58 -13.11
N PHE A 85 -4.51 -23.35 -13.49
CA PHE A 85 -3.22 -23.02 -14.11
C PHE A 85 -2.06 -23.05 -13.12
N GLY A 86 -2.27 -22.62 -11.87
CA GLY A 86 -1.24 -22.73 -10.81
C GLY A 86 -0.78 -24.17 -10.58
N ARG A 87 -1.73 -25.11 -10.56
CA ARG A 87 -1.45 -26.55 -10.44
C ARG A 87 -0.72 -27.10 -11.68
N LEU A 88 -1.12 -26.67 -12.87
CA LEU A 88 -0.46 -27.04 -14.13
C LEU A 88 0.99 -26.55 -14.16
N SER A 89 1.24 -25.29 -13.80
CA SER A 89 2.59 -24.71 -13.77
C SER A 89 3.50 -25.39 -12.75
N GLU A 90 2.99 -25.73 -11.56
CA GLU A 90 3.75 -26.48 -10.56
C GLU A 90 4.09 -27.91 -11.03
N GLN A 91 3.17 -28.55 -11.75
CA GLN A 91 3.41 -29.86 -12.36
C GLN A 91 4.46 -29.77 -13.48
N ILE A 92 4.36 -28.76 -14.35
CA ILE A 92 5.33 -28.49 -15.42
C ILE A 92 6.72 -28.18 -14.83
N ALA A 93 6.81 -27.35 -13.80
CA ALA A 93 8.07 -27.01 -13.14
C ALA A 93 8.77 -28.24 -12.54
N ARG A 94 8.03 -29.09 -11.83
CA ARG A 94 8.57 -30.37 -11.31
C ARG A 94 8.96 -31.33 -12.44
N PHE A 95 8.23 -31.30 -13.56
CA PHE A 95 8.49 -32.16 -14.70
C PHE A 95 9.74 -31.74 -15.49
N LEU A 96 9.95 -30.44 -15.73
CA LEU A 96 11.12 -29.90 -16.41
C LEU A 96 12.40 -29.99 -15.55
N GLY A 97 12.29 -29.81 -14.23
CA GLY A 97 13.46 -29.78 -13.33
C GLY A 97 14.13 -31.14 -13.07
N THR A 98 13.43 -32.26 -13.30
CA THR A 98 13.88 -33.59 -12.83
C THR A 98 14.69 -34.38 -13.88
N GLY A 99 15.05 -33.80 -15.03
CA GLY A 99 15.78 -34.49 -16.13
C GLY A 99 15.01 -35.62 -16.85
N ARG A 100 13.95 -36.15 -16.22
CA ARG A 100 13.03 -37.18 -16.72
C ARG A 100 12.35 -36.80 -18.03
N PHE A 101 12.11 -35.51 -18.27
CA PHE A 101 11.55 -35.01 -19.52
C PHE A 101 12.42 -35.34 -20.72
N ILE A 102 13.74 -35.11 -20.59
CA ILE A 102 14.71 -35.36 -21.67
C ILE A 102 14.73 -36.86 -21.99
N VAL A 103 14.77 -37.72 -20.96
CA VAL A 103 14.74 -39.18 -21.13
C VAL A 103 13.50 -39.62 -21.89
N TRP A 104 12.31 -39.12 -21.51
CA TRP A 104 11.08 -39.47 -22.23
C TRP A 104 11.12 -38.94 -23.68
N MET A 105 11.49 -37.68 -23.90
CA MET A 105 11.58 -37.13 -25.26
C MET A 105 12.53 -37.94 -26.15
N THR A 106 13.67 -38.36 -25.63
CA THR A 106 14.61 -39.23 -26.35
C THR A 106 14.01 -40.59 -26.68
N VAL A 107 13.29 -41.21 -25.74
CA VAL A 107 12.60 -42.49 -25.98
C VAL A 107 11.55 -42.35 -27.09
N VAL A 108 10.74 -41.29 -27.09
CA VAL A 108 9.74 -41.05 -28.16
C VAL A 108 10.42 -40.95 -29.53
N VAL A 109 11.51 -40.19 -29.63
CA VAL A 109 12.27 -40.03 -30.88
C VAL A 109 12.85 -41.39 -31.33
N ILE A 110 13.44 -42.16 -30.42
CA ILE A 110 13.98 -43.49 -30.74
C ILE A 110 12.88 -44.44 -31.21
N VAL A 111 11.73 -44.46 -30.52
CA VAL A 111 10.58 -45.30 -30.90
C VAL A 111 10.04 -44.88 -32.27
N TRP A 112 9.96 -43.58 -32.57
CA TRP A 112 9.51 -43.09 -33.86
C TRP A 112 10.46 -43.51 -35.00
N ILE A 113 11.76 -43.32 -34.81
CA ILE A 113 12.78 -43.73 -35.77
C ILE A 113 12.71 -45.25 -35.96
N GLY A 114 12.70 -46.00 -34.86
CA GLY A 114 12.63 -47.46 -34.85
C GLY A 114 11.39 -47.99 -35.57
N TRP A 115 10.22 -47.42 -35.30
CA TRP A 115 8.98 -47.76 -36.00
C TRP A 115 9.12 -47.54 -37.50
N ASN A 116 9.62 -46.37 -37.93
CA ASN A 116 9.71 -46.05 -39.35
C ASN A 116 10.85 -46.78 -40.10
N THR A 117 11.88 -47.26 -39.39
CA THR A 117 12.95 -48.09 -40.00
C THR A 117 12.63 -49.58 -40.03
N LEU A 118 12.07 -50.11 -38.94
CA LEU A 118 11.80 -51.55 -38.78
C LEU A 118 10.45 -51.98 -39.35
N ALA A 119 9.50 -51.05 -39.55
CA ALA A 119 8.21 -51.39 -40.13
C ALA A 119 8.34 -51.84 -41.61
N PRO A 120 7.47 -52.77 -42.07
CA PRO A 120 7.35 -53.13 -43.49
C PRO A 120 7.05 -51.89 -44.34
N GLY A 121 7.53 -51.84 -45.58
CA GLY A 121 7.41 -50.66 -46.46
C GLY A 121 6.00 -50.11 -46.67
N SER A 122 4.96 -50.92 -46.43
CA SER A 122 3.54 -50.51 -46.47
C SER A 122 3.05 -49.75 -45.24
N LEU A 123 3.76 -49.84 -44.10
CA LEU A 123 3.41 -49.20 -42.81
C LEU A 123 4.38 -48.09 -42.41
N ARG A 124 5.39 -47.80 -43.25
CA ARG A 124 6.32 -46.68 -43.05
C ARG A 124 5.62 -45.38 -43.37
N PHE A 125 5.27 -44.62 -42.33
CA PHE A 125 4.65 -43.31 -42.46
C PHE A 125 5.67 -42.21 -42.80
N ASP A 126 6.91 -42.33 -42.31
CA ASP A 126 7.93 -41.29 -42.35
C ASP A 126 9.31 -41.88 -42.72
N ASN A 127 9.59 -42.02 -44.02
CA ASN A 127 10.89 -42.50 -44.51
C ASN A 127 11.98 -41.44 -44.34
N TYR A 128 13.26 -41.85 -44.33
CA TYR A 128 14.41 -40.94 -44.30
C TYR A 128 14.24 -39.85 -45.39
N PRO A 129 14.24 -38.55 -45.04
CA PRO A 129 14.86 -37.90 -43.87
C PRO A 129 13.94 -37.55 -42.67
N PHE A 130 12.84 -38.27 -42.43
CA PHE A 130 11.92 -38.06 -41.29
C PHE A 130 11.29 -36.65 -41.24
N ILE A 131 10.56 -36.29 -42.30
CA ILE A 131 9.95 -34.96 -42.46
C ILE A 131 8.86 -34.74 -41.42
N PHE A 132 8.06 -35.76 -41.10
CA PHE A 132 7.00 -35.60 -40.10
C PHE A 132 7.56 -35.40 -38.70
N LEU A 133 8.60 -36.12 -38.32
CA LEU A 133 9.31 -35.91 -37.06
C LEU A 133 9.83 -34.47 -36.96
N THR A 134 10.45 -33.98 -38.04
CA THR A 134 11.01 -32.62 -38.09
C THR A 134 9.92 -31.55 -37.99
N LEU A 135 8.80 -31.73 -38.70
CA LEU A 135 7.65 -30.84 -38.61
C LEU A 135 7.04 -30.84 -37.20
N ALA A 136 6.91 -32.01 -36.58
CA ALA A 136 6.40 -32.12 -35.22
C ALA A 136 7.32 -31.42 -34.21
N LEU A 137 8.64 -31.62 -34.29
CA LEU A 137 9.60 -30.98 -33.40
C LEU A 137 9.66 -29.45 -33.57
N SER A 138 9.57 -28.96 -34.80
CA SER A 138 9.53 -27.50 -35.07
C SER A 138 8.24 -26.86 -34.54
N LEU A 139 7.09 -27.52 -34.73
CA LEU A 139 5.83 -27.09 -34.14
C LEU A 139 5.89 -27.14 -32.61
N GLN A 140 6.50 -28.19 -32.04
CA GLN A 140 6.69 -28.34 -30.60
C GLN A 140 7.41 -27.12 -30.00
N ALA A 141 8.54 -26.74 -30.60
CA ALA A 141 9.30 -25.58 -30.15
C ALA A 141 8.49 -24.28 -30.27
N SER A 142 7.71 -24.12 -31.35
CA SER A 142 6.92 -22.91 -31.59
C SER A 142 5.77 -22.74 -30.58
N TYR A 143 5.05 -23.81 -30.20
CA TYR A 143 3.96 -23.71 -29.23
C TYR A 143 4.45 -23.69 -27.77
N ALA A 144 5.67 -24.18 -27.51
CA ALA A 144 6.26 -24.12 -26.18
C ALA A 144 6.47 -22.66 -25.72
N ALA A 145 6.96 -21.79 -26.60
CA ALA A 145 7.21 -20.38 -26.28
C ALA A 145 5.99 -19.63 -25.68
N PRO A 146 4.79 -19.62 -26.31
CA PRO A 146 3.63 -18.94 -25.74
C PRO A 146 3.12 -19.58 -24.46
N LEU A 147 3.21 -20.91 -24.31
CA LEU A 147 2.83 -21.57 -23.06
C LEU A 147 3.77 -21.23 -21.91
N ILE A 148 5.08 -21.17 -22.19
CA ILE A 148 6.09 -20.75 -21.22
C ILE A 148 5.88 -19.27 -20.85
N LEU A 149 5.62 -18.40 -21.83
CA LEU A 149 5.35 -16.98 -21.58
C LEU A 149 4.09 -16.76 -20.72
N LEU A 150 3.04 -17.58 -20.90
CA LEU A 150 1.87 -17.54 -20.05
C LEU A 150 2.16 -18.06 -18.63
N ALA A 151 3.04 -19.06 -18.50
CA ALA A 151 3.47 -19.58 -17.21
C ALA A 151 4.34 -18.56 -16.43
N GLN A 152 5.20 -17.83 -17.13
CA GLN A 152 6.14 -16.84 -16.57
C GLN A 152 5.43 -15.58 -16.06
N ASN A 153 4.45 -15.02 -16.78
CA ASN A 153 3.74 -13.80 -16.36
C ASN A 153 3.14 -13.88 -14.94
N ARG A 154 2.74 -15.08 -14.50
CA ARG A 154 2.21 -15.28 -13.14
C ARG A 154 3.28 -15.55 -12.08
N GLN A 155 4.44 -16.05 -12.47
CA GLN A 155 5.59 -16.13 -11.56
C GLN A 155 6.08 -14.71 -11.26
N ASP A 156 6.21 -13.87 -12.28
CA ASP A 156 6.62 -12.47 -12.13
C ASP A 156 5.66 -11.67 -11.24
N ASP A 157 4.34 -11.88 -11.36
CA ASP A 157 3.34 -11.24 -10.49
C ASP A 157 3.46 -11.68 -9.02
N ARG A 158 3.72 -12.97 -8.75
CA ARG A 158 3.94 -13.47 -7.38
C ARG A 158 5.26 -12.97 -6.82
N ASP A 159 6.30 -12.98 -7.64
CA ASP A 159 7.63 -12.53 -7.25
C ASP A 159 7.61 -11.03 -6.94
N ARG A 160 6.85 -10.24 -7.70
CA ARG A 160 6.62 -8.82 -7.40
C ARG A 160 5.95 -8.62 -6.03
N VAL A 161 4.88 -9.37 -5.72
CA VAL A 161 4.21 -9.27 -4.41
C VAL A 161 5.14 -9.70 -3.27
N ASN A 162 5.92 -10.76 -3.48
CA ASN A 162 6.92 -11.20 -2.50
C ASN A 162 8.00 -10.13 -2.28
N MET A 163 8.49 -9.49 -3.34
CA MET A 163 9.46 -8.39 -3.25
C MET A 163 8.90 -7.18 -2.53
N GLU A 164 7.63 -6.82 -2.77
CA GLU A 164 6.96 -5.72 -2.07
C GLU A 164 6.79 -6.02 -0.58
N GLN A 165 6.43 -7.26 -0.22
CA GLN A 165 6.35 -7.69 1.18
C GLN A 165 7.71 -7.73 1.87
N ASP A 166 8.74 -8.22 1.18
CA ASP A 166 10.09 -8.30 1.73
C ASP A 166 10.66 -6.91 1.99
N ARG A 167 10.38 -5.95 1.09
CA ARG A 167 10.72 -4.54 1.30
C ARG A 167 10.04 -3.97 2.54
N ALA A 168 8.73 -4.20 2.71
CA ALA A 168 7.99 -3.73 3.89
C ALA A 168 8.48 -4.39 5.19
N ARG A 169 8.88 -5.68 5.15
CA ARG A 169 9.50 -6.37 6.29
C ARG A 169 10.87 -5.77 6.61
N SER A 170 11.69 -5.50 5.60
CA SER A 170 13.01 -4.89 5.77
C SER A 170 12.91 -3.51 6.42
N GLU A 171 11.96 -2.67 5.98
CA GLU A 171 11.69 -1.37 6.61
C GLU A 171 11.29 -1.51 8.10
N ARG A 172 10.45 -2.50 8.45
CA ARG A 172 10.12 -2.80 9.86
C ARG A 172 11.32 -3.30 10.64
N ASN A 173 12.13 -4.19 10.09
CA ASN A 173 13.32 -4.72 10.74
C ASN A 173 14.34 -3.61 11.04
N ILE A 174 14.49 -2.64 10.13
CA ILE A 174 15.34 -1.47 10.35
C ILE A 174 14.79 -0.65 11.52
N ALA A 175 13.48 -0.36 11.53
CA ALA A 175 12.84 0.38 12.62
C ALA A 175 12.95 -0.33 13.98
N ASP A 176 12.76 -1.65 14.01
CA ASP A 176 12.92 -2.46 15.23
C ASP A 176 14.38 -2.46 15.71
N THR A 177 15.34 -2.52 14.78
CA THR A 177 16.77 -2.44 15.13
C THR A 177 17.13 -1.07 15.69
N GLU A 178 16.61 0.01 15.11
CA GLU A 178 16.79 1.37 15.64
C GLU A 178 16.17 1.54 17.03
N PHE A 179 14.97 0.99 17.23
CA PHE A 179 14.29 0.99 18.52
C PHE A 179 15.09 0.22 19.57
N LEU A 180 15.51 -1.01 19.27
CA LEU A 180 16.33 -1.83 20.16
C LEU A 180 17.67 -1.16 20.46
N THR A 181 18.30 -0.52 19.48
CA THR A 181 19.56 0.20 19.69
C THR A 181 19.37 1.37 20.66
N ARG A 182 18.25 2.11 20.53
CA ARG A 182 17.91 3.20 21.45
C ARG A 182 17.60 2.70 22.86
N GLU A 183 16.81 1.63 22.98
CA GLU A 183 16.51 0.99 24.26
C GLU A 183 17.77 0.46 24.93
N VAL A 184 18.66 -0.20 24.20
CA VAL A 184 19.95 -0.67 24.73
C VAL A 184 20.83 0.49 25.17
N ALA A 185 20.84 1.61 24.44
CA ALA A 185 21.56 2.81 24.85
C ALA A 185 20.98 3.42 26.15
N ALA A 186 19.65 3.48 26.27
CA ALA A 186 18.96 3.97 27.47
C ALA A 186 19.20 3.04 28.67
N LEU A 187 19.08 1.72 28.48
CA LEU A 187 19.40 0.71 29.49
C LEU A 187 20.87 0.79 29.93
N ARG A 188 21.81 0.98 28.99
CA ARG A 188 23.23 1.17 29.32
C ARG A 188 23.45 2.43 30.14
N GLN A 189 22.76 3.52 29.85
CA GLN A 189 22.89 4.76 30.63
C GLN A 189 22.32 4.59 32.03
N GLY A 190 21.13 3.99 32.17
CA GLY A 190 20.53 3.69 33.48
C GLY A 190 21.34 2.71 34.31
N LEU A 191 21.90 1.66 33.70
CA LEU A 191 22.84 0.75 34.38
C LEU A 191 24.19 1.41 34.69
N GLY A 192 24.67 2.30 33.82
CA GLY A 192 25.90 3.07 34.05
C GLY A 192 25.79 3.99 35.28
N GLU A 193 24.62 4.57 35.51
CA GLU A 193 24.34 5.39 36.70
C GLU A 193 24.26 4.55 37.99
N VAL A 194 23.70 3.33 37.93
CA VAL A 194 23.49 2.48 39.12
C VAL A 194 24.69 1.55 39.42
N ALA A 195 25.53 1.23 38.44
CA ALA A 195 26.68 0.34 38.59
C ALA A 195 28.03 1.08 38.46
N THR A 196 28.13 2.32 38.94
CA THR A 196 29.44 2.98 38.99
C THR A 196 30.31 2.33 40.07
N ARG A 197 31.61 2.14 39.77
CA ARG A 197 32.63 1.62 40.70
C ARG A 197 32.54 2.26 42.09
N ASP A 198 32.24 3.56 42.15
CA ASP A 198 32.15 4.31 43.40
C ASP A 198 30.91 3.97 44.22
N PHE A 199 29.77 3.65 43.60
CA PHE A 199 28.57 3.16 44.30
C PHE A 199 28.79 1.75 44.85
N ILE A 200 29.35 0.85 44.04
CA ILE A 200 29.72 -0.49 44.51
C ILE A 200 30.74 -0.38 45.64
N ARG A 201 31.72 0.54 45.53
CA ARG A 201 32.73 0.77 46.56
C ARG A 201 32.13 1.35 47.84
N SER A 202 31.19 2.29 47.75
CA SER A 202 30.53 2.87 48.92
C SER A 202 29.66 1.84 49.62
N GLU A 203 28.88 1.03 48.89
CA GLU A 203 28.09 -0.05 49.50
C GLU A 203 28.97 -1.11 50.15
N LEU A 204 30.07 -1.50 49.50
CA LEU A 204 31.01 -2.47 50.06
C LEU A 204 31.71 -1.92 51.30
N GLN A 205 32.00 -0.61 51.35
CA GLN A 205 32.54 0.06 52.54
C GLN A 205 31.50 0.16 53.67
N VAL A 206 30.25 0.46 53.36
CA VAL A 206 29.15 0.51 54.33
C VAL A 206 28.95 -0.86 54.96
N LEU A 207 28.85 -1.91 54.16
CA LEU A 207 28.71 -3.29 54.63
C LEU A 207 29.93 -3.76 55.46
N LEU A 208 31.15 -3.39 55.05
CA LEU A 208 32.36 -3.69 55.84
C LEU A 208 32.36 -2.98 57.20
N LYS A 209 31.96 -1.70 57.23
CA LYS A 209 31.89 -0.92 58.47
C LYS A 209 30.85 -1.48 59.44
N GLU A 210 29.69 -1.90 58.92
CA GLU A 210 28.62 -2.51 59.72
C GLU A 210 29.06 -3.85 60.35
N LEU A 211 29.80 -4.67 59.60
CA LEU A 211 30.43 -5.90 60.11
C LEU A 211 31.50 -5.62 61.18
N GLU A 212 32.29 -4.57 61.00
CA GLU A 212 33.35 -4.19 61.93
C GLU A 212 32.79 -3.59 63.23
N GLU A 213 31.72 -2.80 63.15
CA GLU A 213 30.95 -2.32 64.31
C GLU A 213 30.27 -3.47 65.07
N HIS A 214 29.70 -4.45 64.37
CA HIS A 214 29.17 -5.67 65.00
C HIS A 214 30.27 -6.49 65.70
N ARG A 215 31.49 -6.48 65.16
CA ARG A 215 32.66 -7.12 65.79
C ARG A 215 33.20 -6.34 66.99
N ARG A 216 32.95 -5.02 67.06
CA ARG A 216 33.43 -4.10 68.12
C ARG A 216 32.45 -3.86 69.27
N GLY A 217 31.30 -4.55 69.31
CA GLY A 217 30.41 -4.58 70.49
C GLY A 217 31.15 -4.93 71.80
N PRO A 218 30.66 -4.48 72.96
CA PRO A 218 31.33 -3.58 73.89
C PRO A 218 32.45 -4.25 74.70
N ALA A 219 33.70 -4.12 74.25
CA ALA A 219 34.88 -4.44 75.04
C ALA A 219 35.66 -3.14 75.33
N GLY A 220 35.29 -2.42 76.40
CA GLY A 220 36.03 -1.22 76.79
C GLY A 220 35.32 -0.25 77.72
N ARG A 221 34.62 -0.73 78.76
CA ARG A 221 34.40 0.08 79.96
C ARG A 221 35.58 -0.18 80.90
N VAL A 222 36.71 0.49 80.66
CA VAL A 222 37.77 0.58 81.66
C VAL A 222 37.39 1.74 82.57
N GLU A 223 37.12 1.37 83.81
CA GLU A 223 36.64 2.18 84.92
C GLU A 223 37.78 3.12 85.38
N ASP A 224 37.63 4.41 85.13
CA ASP A 224 38.57 5.43 85.63
C ASP A 224 37.91 6.10 86.85
N VAL A 225 38.36 5.70 88.05
CA VAL A 225 37.91 6.22 89.34
C VAL A 225 38.83 7.40 89.72
N PRO A 226 38.32 8.63 89.89
CA PRO A 226 39.16 9.73 90.31
C PRO A 226 39.45 9.64 91.81
N ASP A 227 40.74 9.68 92.15
CA ASP A 227 41.29 9.76 93.50
C ASP A 227 41.03 11.15 94.10
N GLN A 228 40.36 11.20 95.26
CA GLN A 228 40.08 12.44 95.99
C GLN A 228 41.16 12.68 97.05
N ARG A 229 41.90 13.80 96.97
CA ARG A 229 42.37 14.62 98.11
C ARG A 229 42.64 16.06 97.70
#